data_AF-A0A1Y3T846-F1
#
_entry.id   AF-A0A1Y3T846-F1
#
_cell.length_a   1.000
_cell.length_b   1.000
_cell.length_c   1.000
_cell.angle_alpha   90.00
_cell.angle_beta   90.00
_cell.angle_gamma   90.00
#
_symmetry.space_group_name_H-M   'P 1'
#
loop_
_entity.id
_entity.type
_entity.pdbx_description
1 polymer ?
#
loop_
_entity_poly.entity_id
_entity_poly.type
_entity_poly.pdbx_seq_one_letter_code
_entity_poly.pdbx_strand_id
1 'polypeptide(L)'
;MAIPGISFLVLVFFLLRINSYPDTLFYLEFPLITAFIFINMATAFIYSQFCNLLQRNTDILLQQQIKLSEQYYEDLSLSQQRLKGIRHDMKNHLQSLSWIAARITPKSRETEELQEYLGQLIQDIGEASQILSTGNMGMDAILSLKIGQAKEQKITVHSKISVPKEMSLATEDSIIILGNLLDNAIKACRENPEEKRWICLDIHYIPHSLFIRVTNPLPLLPETSEGHEKTVDSA
;
A
#
# COMPACT_ATOMS: atom_id res chain seq x y z
N MET A 1 -15.58 27.51 -12.00
CA MET A 1 -15.92 27.45 -13.44
C MET A 1 -16.95 28.49 -13.90
N ALA A 2 -17.85 29.01 -13.04
CA ALA A 2 -18.92 29.93 -13.47
C ALA A 2 -18.49 31.39 -13.74
N ILE A 3 -17.38 31.84 -13.12
CA ILE A 3 -16.93 33.24 -13.15
C ILE A 3 -16.60 33.75 -14.57
N PRO A 4 -15.81 33.04 -15.41
CA PRO A 4 -15.50 33.54 -16.75
C PRO A 4 -16.71 33.55 -17.70
N GLY A 5 -17.65 32.61 -17.56
CA GLY A 5 -18.85 32.55 -18.38
C GLY A 5 -19.82 33.70 -18.11
N ILE A 6 -19.98 34.08 -16.84
CA ILE A 6 -20.85 35.19 -16.44
C ILE A 6 -20.25 36.54 -16.87
N SER A 7 -18.94 36.73 -16.69
CA SER A 7 -18.26 37.96 -17.14
C SER A 7 -18.28 38.13 -18.66
N PHE A 8 -18.20 37.03 -19.41
CA PHE A 8 -18.33 37.06 -20.88
C PHE A 8 -19.75 37.46 -21.32
N LEU A 9 -20.79 36.89 -20.70
CA LEU A 9 -22.18 37.24 -21.00
C LEU A 9 -22.50 38.71 -20.70
N VAL A 10 -21.99 39.23 -19.58
CA VAL A 10 -22.14 40.66 -19.22
C VAL A 10 -21.45 41.54 -20.26
N LEU A 11 -20.22 41.20 -20.67
CA LEU A 11 -19.49 41.96 -21.68
C LEU A 11 -20.20 41.95 -23.05
N VAL A 12 -20.73 40.79 -23.49
CA VAL A 12 -21.52 40.67 -24.72
C VAL A 12 -22.80 41.51 -24.66
N PHE A 13 -23.51 41.50 -23.53
CA PHE A 13 -24.71 42.32 -23.34
C PHE A 13 -24.42 43.82 -23.46
N PHE A 14 -23.31 44.29 -22.86
CA PHE A 14 -22.87 45.68 -22.99
C PHE A 14 -22.44 46.04 -24.42
N LEU A 15 -21.77 45.14 -25.14
CA LEU A 15 -21.40 45.37 -26.54
C LEU A 15 -22.62 45.43 -27.48
N LEU A 16 -23.67 44.65 -27.24
CA LEU A 16 -24.91 44.73 -28.02
C LEU A 16 -25.67 46.04 -27.77
N ARG A 17 -25.63 46.54 -26.53
CA ARG A 17 -26.21 47.84 -26.14
C ARG A 17 -25.52 49.01 -26.85
N ILE A 18 -24.21 48.95 -27.07
CA ILE A 18 -23.41 50.06 -27.62
C ILE A 18 -23.85 50.49 -29.03
N ASN A 19 -24.42 49.57 -29.81
CA ASN A 19 -24.86 49.80 -31.19
C ASN A 19 -26.27 50.41 -31.29
N SER A 20 -26.98 50.56 -30.17
CA SER A 20 -28.42 50.89 -30.15
C SER A 20 -28.77 52.28 -29.61
N TYR A 21 -27.79 53.11 -29.21
CA TYR A 21 -28.02 54.40 -28.51
C TYR A 21 -27.21 55.57 -29.09
N PRO A 22 -27.67 56.84 -28.92
CA PRO A 22 -27.00 58.04 -29.45
C PRO A 22 -25.67 58.37 -28.74
N ASP A 23 -24.82 59.14 -29.43
CA ASP A 23 -23.41 59.41 -29.10
C ASP A 23 -23.13 59.94 -27.67
N THR A 24 -24.09 60.59 -27.02
CA THR A 24 -23.91 61.16 -25.67
C THR A 24 -23.92 60.15 -24.53
N LEU A 25 -24.63 59.01 -24.67
CA LEU A 25 -24.65 57.95 -23.65
C LEU A 25 -23.39 57.06 -23.71
N PHE A 26 -22.73 57.00 -24.86
CA PHE A 26 -21.52 56.22 -25.09
C PHE A 26 -20.36 56.62 -24.18
N TYR A 27 -20.17 57.93 -23.96
CA TYR A 27 -19.07 58.46 -23.14
C TYR A 27 -19.18 58.09 -21.64
N LEU A 28 -20.39 57.79 -21.15
CA LEU A 28 -20.63 57.40 -19.76
C LEU A 28 -20.43 55.89 -19.52
N GLU A 29 -20.73 55.07 -20.53
CA GLU A 29 -20.68 53.60 -20.43
C GLU A 29 -19.25 53.04 -20.61
N PHE A 30 -18.42 53.68 -21.43
CA PHE A 30 -17.03 53.27 -21.66
C PHE A 30 -16.17 53.10 -20.38
N PRO A 31 -16.16 54.05 -19.41
CA PRO A 31 -15.39 53.88 -18.18
C PRO A 31 -15.90 52.75 -17.27
N LEU A 32 -17.19 52.41 -17.32
CA LEU A 32 -17.75 51.31 -16.56
C LEU A 32 -17.26 49.96 -17.09
N ILE A 33 -17.20 49.82 -18.42
CA ILE A 33 -16.71 48.60 -19.09
C ILE A 33 -15.21 48.42 -18.82
N THR A 34 -14.40 49.49 -18.94
CA THR A 34 -12.95 49.39 -18.68
C THR A 34 -12.68 49.07 -17.21
N ALA A 35 -13.41 49.67 -16.27
CA ALA A 35 -13.33 49.32 -14.85
C ALA A 35 -13.73 47.86 -14.59
N PHE A 36 -14.80 47.36 -15.22
CA PHE A 36 -15.23 45.97 -15.09
C PHE A 36 -14.19 44.98 -15.60
N ILE A 37 -13.58 45.24 -16.77
CA ILE A 37 -12.50 44.42 -17.32
C ILE A 37 -11.30 44.41 -16.36
N PHE A 38 -10.93 45.57 -15.81
CA PHE A 38 -9.82 45.68 -14.88
C PHE A 38 -10.06 44.87 -13.59
N ILE A 39 -11.27 44.96 -13.03
CA ILE A 39 -11.67 44.16 -11.85
C ILE A 39 -11.58 42.67 -12.15
N ASN A 40 -12.10 42.21 -13.29
CA ASN A 40 -12.02 40.81 -13.68
C ASN A 40 -10.58 40.34 -13.86
N MET A 41 -9.72 41.16 -14.46
CA MET A 41 -8.30 40.86 -14.63
C MET A 41 -7.58 40.76 -13.28
N ALA A 42 -7.87 41.68 -12.35
CA ALA A 42 -7.33 41.64 -10.99
C ALA A 42 -7.81 40.39 -10.22
N THR A 43 -9.10 40.05 -10.31
CA THR A 43 -9.64 38.82 -9.68
C THR A 43 -8.99 37.56 -10.26
N ALA A 44 -8.81 37.49 -11.58
CA ALA A 44 -8.13 36.36 -12.22
C ALA A 44 -6.67 36.22 -11.77
N PHE A 45 -5.96 37.35 -11.63
CA PHE A 45 -4.58 37.38 -11.13
C PHE A 45 -4.50 36.93 -9.66
N ILE A 46 -5.39 37.39 -8.80
CA ILE A 46 -5.42 36.96 -7.39
C ILE A 46 -5.75 35.48 -7.29
N TYR A 47 -6.71 35.00 -8.08
CA TYR A 47 -7.09 33.58 -8.08
C TYR A 47 -5.95 32.69 -8.55
N SER A 48 -5.23 33.07 -9.61
CA SER A 48 -4.08 32.29 -10.10
C SER A 48 -2.96 32.24 -9.06
N GLN A 49 -2.68 33.34 -8.37
CA GLN A 49 -1.72 33.35 -7.26
C GLN A 49 -2.17 32.45 -6.10
N PHE A 50 -3.44 32.50 -5.73
CA PHE A 50 -4.00 31.66 -4.68
C PHE A 50 -3.94 30.17 -5.03
N CYS A 51 -4.28 29.79 -6.26
CA CYS A 51 -4.14 28.42 -6.76
C CYS A 51 -2.69 27.95 -6.72
N ASN A 52 -1.75 28.77 -7.18
CA ASN A 52 -0.32 28.45 -7.13
C ASN A 52 0.19 28.26 -5.69
N LEU A 53 -0.27 29.10 -4.76
CA LEU A 53 0.05 28.99 -3.33
C LEU A 53 -0.50 27.69 -2.72
N LEU A 54 -1.77 27.36 -3.02
CA LEU A 54 -2.39 26.12 -2.56
C LEU A 54 -1.65 24.90 -3.11
N GLN A 55 -1.35 24.88 -4.41
CA GLN A 55 -0.62 23.78 -5.05
C GLN A 55 0.77 23.58 -4.42
N ARG A 56 1.52 24.66 -4.17
CA ARG A 56 2.81 24.56 -3.49
C ARG A 56 2.70 23.97 -2.09
N ASN A 57 1.70 24.39 -1.31
CA ASN A 57 1.48 23.84 0.02
C ASN A 57 1.09 22.36 -0.03
N THR A 58 0.23 21.96 -0.98
CA THR A 58 -0.12 20.54 -1.14
C THR A 58 1.08 19.70 -1.55
N ASP A 59 1.93 20.22 -2.44
CA ASP A 59 3.14 19.52 -2.88
C ASP A 59 4.15 19.34 -1.72
N ILE A 60 4.35 20.38 -0.91
CA ILE A 60 5.22 20.30 0.28
C ILE A 60 4.69 19.27 1.29
N LEU A 61 3.38 19.29 1.57
CA LEU A 61 2.75 18.32 2.47
C LEU A 61 2.88 16.88 1.94
N LEU A 62 2.65 16.69 0.64
CA LEU A 62 2.81 15.39 0.00
C LEU A 62 4.26 14.89 0.09
N GLN A 63 5.24 15.76 -0.19
CA GLN A 63 6.66 15.42 -0.06
C GLN A 63 7.05 15.07 1.38
N GLN A 64 6.53 15.81 2.37
CA GLN A 64 6.74 15.49 3.78
C GLN A 64 6.15 14.13 4.14
N GLN A 65 4.95 13.82 3.67
CA GLN A 65 4.31 12.53 3.92
C GLN A 65 5.10 11.37 3.30
N ILE A 66 5.62 11.55 2.07
CA ILE A 66 6.49 10.57 1.41
C ILE A 66 7.74 10.34 2.25
N LYS A 67 8.43 11.42 2.65
CA LYS A 67 9.67 11.32 3.44
C LYS A 67 9.46 10.64 4.79
N LEU A 68 8.37 10.95 5.49
CA LEU A 68 8.01 10.26 6.74
C LEU A 68 7.74 8.78 6.52
N SER A 69 7.06 8.43 5.42
CA SER A 69 6.82 7.04 5.06
C SER A 69 8.12 6.30 4.78
N GLU A 70 9.05 6.89 4.03
CA GLU A 70 10.36 6.33 3.73
C GLU A 70 11.15 6.04 5.01
N GLN A 71 11.24 7.03 5.92
CA GLN A 71 11.92 6.88 7.21
C GLN A 71 11.31 5.77 8.06
N TYR A 72 9.97 5.69 8.12
CA TYR A 72 9.28 4.63 8.84
C TYR A 72 9.65 3.23 8.31
N TYR A 73 9.73 3.06 6.99
CA TYR A 73 10.13 1.79 6.38
C TYR A 73 11.60 1.46 6.63
N GLU A 74 12.49 2.46 6.62
CA GLU A 74 13.90 2.28 6.95
C GLU A 74 14.08 1.82 8.40
N ASP A 75 13.42 2.48 9.36
CA ASP A 75 13.45 2.11 10.77
C ASP A 75 12.89 0.70 10.99
N LEU A 76 11.79 0.36 10.32
CA LEU A 76 11.21 -0.99 10.36
C LEU A 76 12.19 -2.04 9.84
N SER A 77 12.85 -1.76 8.71
CA SER A 77 13.86 -2.63 8.12
C SER A 77 15.03 -2.88 9.07
N LEU A 78 15.57 -1.82 9.69
CA LEU A 78 16.64 -1.91 10.68
C LEU A 78 16.20 -2.73 11.91
N SER A 79 14.98 -2.52 12.40
CA SER A 79 14.40 -3.29 13.51
C SER A 79 14.31 -4.78 13.17
N GLN A 80 13.84 -5.12 11.97
CA GLN A 80 13.78 -6.51 11.52
C GLN A 80 15.16 -7.16 11.38
N GLN A 81 16.15 -6.41 10.89
CA GLN A 81 17.53 -6.89 10.82
C GLN A 81 18.08 -7.21 12.22
N ARG A 82 17.82 -6.35 13.21
CA ARG A 82 18.19 -6.61 14.61
C ARG A 82 17.50 -7.86 15.14
N LEU A 83 16.19 -8.02 14.91
CA LEU A 83 15.45 -9.21 15.32
C LEU A 83 15.95 -10.49 14.64
N LYS A 84 16.41 -10.42 13.39
CA LYS A 84 17.04 -11.54 12.70
C LYS A 84 18.35 -11.94 13.37
N GLY A 85 19.18 -10.96 13.76
CA GLY A 85 20.39 -11.19 14.54
C GLY A 85 20.10 -11.86 15.89
N ILE A 86 19.15 -11.32 16.66
CA ILE A 86 18.74 -11.89 17.96
C ILE A 86 18.28 -13.35 17.80
N ARG A 87 17.44 -13.64 16.80
CA ARG A 87 16.95 -15.01 16.54
C ARG A 87 18.09 -15.96 16.16
N HIS A 88 19.04 -15.51 15.36
CA HIS A 88 20.21 -16.29 14.99
C HIS A 88 21.06 -16.63 16.22
N ASP A 89 21.31 -15.65 17.09
CA ASP A 89 22.10 -15.86 18.30
C ASP A 89 21.38 -16.76 19.30
N MET A 90 20.05 -16.59 19.47
CA MET A 90 19.23 -17.51 20.26
C MET A 90 19.29 -18.94 19.74
N LYS A 91 19.20 -19.13 18.42
CA LYS A 91 19.33 -20.46 17.80
C LYS A 91 20.69 -21.08 18.14
N ASN A 92 21.77 -20.31 18.04
CA ASN A 92 23.11 -20.80 18.37
C ASN A 92 23.25 -21.14 19.86
N HIS A 93 22.67 -20.34 20.76
CA HIS A 93 22.65 -20.63 22.20
C HIS A 93 21.88 -21.90 22.53
N LEU A 94 20.69 -22.09 21.95
CA LEU A 94 19.90 -23.31 22.15
C LEU A 94 20.59 -24.55 21.59
N GLN A 95 21.24 -24.44 20.42
CA GLN A 95 22.07 -25.53 19.90
C GLN A 95 23.24 -25.85 20.84
N SER A 96 23.91 -24.84 21.40
CA SER A 96 24.99 -25.06 22.36
C SER A 96 24.49 -25.77 23.62
N LEU A 97 23.30 -25.39 24.12
CA LEU A 97 22.65 -26.06 25.25
C LEU A 97 22.26 -27.49 24.92
N SER A 98 21.72 -27.77 23.72
CA SER A 98 21.40 -29.14 23.31
C SER A 98 22.64 -30.03 23.24
N TRP A 99 23.76 -29.49 22.75
CA TRP A 99 25.06 -30.19 22.74
C TRP A 99 25.59 -30.48 24.15
N ILE A 100 25.46 -29.53 25.08
CA ILE A 100 25.89 -29.71 26.48
C ILE A 100 25.01 -30.76 27.18
N ALA A 101 23.68 -30.66 27.02
CA ALA A 101 22.72 -31.62 27.57
C ALA A 101 22.98 -33.05 27.05
N ALA A 102 23.33 -33.20 25.77
CA ALA A 102 23.69 -34.48 25.19
C ALA A 102 24.99 -35.09 25.76
N ARG A 103 25.88 -34.27 26.34
CA ARG A 103 27.21 -34.70 26.79
C ARG A 103 27.32 -34.97 28.29
N ILE A 104 26.50 -34.29 29.10
CA ILE A 104 26.61 -34.32 30.57
C ILE A 104 25.63 -35.33 31.17
N THR A 105 24.49 -35.60 30.53
CA THR A 105 23.43 -36.42 31.12
C THR A 105 23.52 -37.86 30.63
N PRO A 106 23.43 -38.87 31.52
CA PRO A 106 23.25 -40.27 31.10
C PRO A 106 21.98 -40.40 30.26
N LYS A 107 21.90 -41.36 29.33
CA LYS A 107 20.65 -41.66 28.61
C LYS A 107 19.54 -42.05 29.59
N SER A 108 18.81 -41.05 30.06
CA SER A 108 17.59 -41.17 30.86
C SER A 108 16.43 -40.59 30.05
N ARG A 109 15.21 -41.00 30.39
CA ARG A 109 13.98 -40.49 29.78
C ARG A 109 13.87 -38.96 29.86
N GLU A 110 14.32 -38.38 30.98
CA GLU A 110 14.34 -36.93 31.20
C GLU A 110 15.32 -36.19 30.25
N THR A 111 16.38 -36.87 29.80
CA THR A 111 17.34 -36.30 28.85
C THR A 111 16.80 -36.29 27.43
N GLU A 112 16.05 -37.32 27.04
CA GLU A 112 15.35 -37.38 25.75
C GLU A 112 14.25 -36.31 25.67
N GLU A 113 13.43 -36.17 26.72
CA GLU A 113 12.39 -35.13 26.79
C GLU A 113 12.99 -33.71 26.68
N LEU A 114 14.14 -33.46 27.32
CA LEU A 114 14.84 -32.17 27.21
C LEU A 114 15.38 -31.91 25.80
N GLN A 115 15.94 -32.92 25.12
CA GLN A 115 16.45 -32.79 23.76
C GLN A 115 15.32 -32.56 22.75
N GLU A 116 14.20 -33.24 22.92
CA GLU A 116 13.02 -33.06 22.07
C GLU A 116 12.44 -31.64 22.24
N TYR A 117 12.32 -31.16 23.47
CA TYR A 117 11.87 -29.80 23.76
C TYR A 117 12.81 -28.72 23.18
N LEU A 118 14.13 -28.90 23.32
CA LEU A 118 15.12 -28.00 22.70
C LEU A 118 15.06 -28.04 21.17
N GLY A 119 14.84 -29.22 20.59
CA GLY A 119 14.64 -29.40 19.16
C GLY A 119 13.42 -28.65 18.65
N GLN A 120 12.30 -28.76 19.35
CA GLN A 120 11.06 -28.01 19.05
C GLN A 120 11.29 -26.50 19.13
N LEU A 121 11.93 -26.00 20.20
CA LEU A 121 12.25 -24.57 20.33
C LEU A 121 13.13 -24.05 19.17
N ILE A 122 14.13 -24.82 18.75
CA ILE A 122 15.00 -24.47 17.61
C ILE A 122 14.21 -24.46 16.30
N GLN A 123 13.28 -25.41 16.14
CA GLN A 123 12.42 -25.49 14.97
C GLN A 123 11.46 -24.30 14.91
N ASP A 124 10.79 -23.95 16.02
CA ASP A 124 9.86 -22.81 16.10
C ASP A 124 10.56 -21.48 15.76
N ILE A 125 11.77 -21.27 16.28
CA ILE A 125 12.61 -20.10 15.95
C ILE A 125 13.05 -20.14 14.48
N GLY A 126 13.34 -21.34 13.96
CA GLY A 126 13.69 -21.60 12.57
C GLY A 126 12.57 -21.24 11.61
N GLU A 127 11.37 -21.75 11.83
CA GLU A 127 10.16 -21.50 11.02
C GLU A 127 9.77 -20.01 11.04
N ALA A 128 9.94 -19.33 12.16
CA ALA A 128 9.78 -17.87 12.22
C ALA A 128 10.80 -17.12 11.33
N SER A 129 11.99 -17.68 11.10
CA SER A 129 13.07 -17.06 10.29
C SER A 129 13.05 -17.47 8.81
N GLN A 130 12.54 -18.66 8.50
CA GLN A 130 12.63 -19.28 7.18
C GLN A 130 11.67 -18.67 6.16
N ILE A 131 10.77 -17.80 6.62
CA ILE A 131 9.75 -17.20 5.77
C ILE A 131 10.39 -16.28 4.73
N LEU A 132 11.48 -15.55 5.02
CA LEU A 132 12.01 -14.54 4.09
C LEU A 132 13.53 -14.36 4.16
N SER A 133 14.21 -14.74 3.09
CA SER A 133 15.58 -14.30 2.81
C SER A 133 15.73 -14.16 1.30
N THR A 134 15.04 -13.17 0.74
CA THR A 134 15.04 -12.83 -0.68
C THR A 134 16.31 -12.12 -1.13
N GLY A 135 17.17 -11.73 -0.18
CA GLY A 135 18.43 -11.03 -0.45
C GLY A 135 18.26 -9.52 -0.64
N ASN A 136 17.04 -9.05 -0.93
CA ASN A 136 16.67 -7.64 -0.90
C ASN A 136 16.04 -7.29 0.45
N MET A 137 16.71 -6.44 1.22
CA MET A 137 16.31 -6.08 2.58
C MET A 137 14.95 -5.39 2.64
N GLY A 138 14.63 -4.53 1.67
CA GLY A 138 13.35 -3.83 1.62
C GLY A 138 12.18 -4.76 1.36
N MET A 139 12.35 -5.70 0.42
CA MET A 139 11.35 -6.75 0.15
C MET A 139 11.18 -7.69 1.35
N ASP A 140 12.28 -8.12 1.98
CA ASP A 140 12.24 -8.95 3.18
C ASP A 140 11.47 -8.25 4.32
N ALA A 141 11.64 -6.94 4.46
CA ALA A 141 10.96 -6.14 5.49
C ALA A 141 9.44 -6.11 5.29
N ILE A 142 8.97 -5.71 4.10
CA ILE A 142 7.53 -5.60 3.82
C ILE A 142 6.85 -6.97 3.84
N LEU A 143 7.49 -8.00 3.27
CA LEU A 143 6.94 -9.34 3.26
C LEU A 143 6.81 -9.88 4.69
N SER A 144 7.80 -9.65 5.56
CA SER A 144 7.76 -10.15 6.94
C SER A 144 6.66 -9.48 7.72
N LEU A 145 6.49 -8.16 7.52
CA LEU A 145 5.42 -7.39 8.15
C LEU A 145 4.04 -7.92 7.72
N LYS A 146 3.79 -8.04 6.42
CA LYS A 146 2.48 -8.45 5.88
C LYS A 146 2.15 -9.90 6.21
N ILE A 147 3.13 -10.79 6.19
CA ILE A 147 2.93 -12.19 6.61
C ILE A 147 2.64 -12.25 8.11
N GLY A 148 3.32 -11.44 8.93
CA GLY A 148 3.00 -11.29 10.36
C GLY A 148 1.54 -10.86 10.58
N GLN A 149 1.11 -9.80 9.89
CA GLN A 149 -0.28 -9.32 9.93
C GLN A 149 -1.31 -10.38 9.49
N ALA A 150 -0.98 -11.15 8.45
CA ALA A 150 -1.84 -12.24 7.99
C ALA A 150 -1.97 -13.34 9.06
N LYS A 151 -0.85 -13.71 9.72
CA LYS A 151 -0.85 -14.70 10.81
C LYS A 151 -1.66 -14.24 12.02
N GLU A 152 -1.56 -12.97 12.42
CA GLU A 152 -2.38 -12.39 13.51
C GLU A 152 -3.89 -12.51 13.22
N GLN A 153 -4.27 -12.55 11.95
CA GLN A 153 -5.66 -12.70 11.50
C GLN A 153 -6.05 -14.15 11.19
N LYS A 154 -5.22 -15.10 11.63
CA LYS A 154 -5.37 -16.55 11.41
C LYS A 154 -5.47 -16.92 9.92
N ILE A 155 -4.71 -16.23 9.07
CA ILE A 155 -4.59 -16.55 7.65
C ILE A 155 -3.33 -17.39 7.44
N THR A 156 -3.49 -18.57 6.84
CA THR A 156 -2.35 -19.43 6.51
C THR A 156 -1.64 -18.88 5.27
N VAL A 157 -0.35 -18.54 5.38
CA VAL A 157 0.44 -18.04 4.25
C VAL A 157 1.43 -19.08 3.77
N HIS A 158 1.31 -19.47 2.51
CA HIS A 158 2.30 -20.26 1.78
C HIS A 158 3.11 -19.32 0.89
N SER A 159 4.44 -19.35 1.03
CA SER A 159 5.32 -18.47 0.26
C SER A 159 6.42 -19.26 -0.43
N LYS A 160 6.66 -18.95 -1.71
CA LYS A 160 7.77 -19.47 -2.50
C LYS A 160 8.43 -18.29 -3.20
N ILE A 161 9.58 -17.87 -2.69
CA ILE A 161 10.22 -16.65 -3.16
C ILE A 161 11.64 -16.96 -3.61
N SER A 162 11.96 -16.57 -4.84
CA SER A 162 13.28 -16.68 -5.44
C SER A 162 13.63 -15.38 -6.15
N VAL A 163 14.47 -14.60 -5.50
CA VAL A 163 14.88 -13.26 -5.92
C VAL A 163 16.40 -13.10 -5.68
N PRO A 164 17.15 -12.52 -6.62
CA PRO A 164 18.56 -12.21 -6.42
C PRO A 164 18.75 -10.95 -5.57
N LYS A 165 19.94 -10.83 -4.95
CA LYS A 165 20.33 -9.71 -4.09
C LYS A 165 20.34 -8.35 -4.81
N GLU A 166 20.68 -8.36 -6.10
CA GLU A 166 20.70 -7.18 -6.97
C GLU A 166 19.57 -7.31 -8.00
N MET A 167 18.54 -6.48 -7.85
CA MET A 167 17.43 -6.39 -8.78
C MET A 167 17.50 -5.03 -9.49
N SER A 168 17.26 -5.00 -10.80
CA SER A 168 17.27 -3.76 -11.61
C SER A 168 16.07 -2.84 -11.33
N LEU A 169 15.08 -3.32 -10.57
CA LEU A 169 13.88 -2.60 -10.18
C LEU A 169 14.16 -1.71 -8.96
N ALA A 170 13.60 -0.49 -8.96
CA ALA A 170 13.61 0.36 -7.77
C ALA A 170 13.02 -0.42 -6.60
N THR A 171 13.75 -0.46 -5.49
CA THR A 171 13.34 -1.23 -4.31
C THR A 171 12.08 -0.61 -3.70
N GLU A 172 11.88 0.71 -3.82
CA GLU A 172 10.66 1.39 -3.35
C GLU A 172 9.39 0.93 -4.08
N ASP A 173 9.41 0.87 -5.42
CA ASP A 173 8.24 0.45 -6.21
C ASP A 173 7.83 -0.98 -5.89
N SER A 174 8.81 -1.87 -5.72
CA SER A 174 8.57 -3.27 -5.37
C SER A 174 7.92 -3.40 -3.99
N ILE A 175 8.32 -2.56 -3.02
CA ILE A 175 7.71 -2.51 -1.68
C ILE A 175 6.26 -2.05 -1.77
N ILE A 176 5.97 -0.98 -2.53
CA ILE A 176 4.62 -0.44 -2.69
C ILE A 176 3.70 -1.48 -3.35
N ILE A 177 4.15 -2.11 -4.43
CA ILE A 177 3.36 -3.13 -5.16
C ILE A 177 3.08 -4.32 -4.26
N LEU A 178 4.10 -4.88 -3.58
CA LEU A 178 3.92 -6.01 -2.67
C LEU A 178 2.99 -5.68 -1.50
N GLY A 179 3.16 -4.50 -0.90
CA GLY A 179 2.31 -4.02 0.19
C GLY A 179 0.84 -3.99 -0.22
N ASN A 180 0.54 -3.40 -1.38
CA ASN A 180 -0.82 -3.30 -1.91
C ASN A 180 -1.42 -4.65 -2.28
N LEU A 181 -0.65 -5.53 -2.93
CA LEU A 181 -1.13 -6.87 -3.32
C LEU A 181 -1.47 -7.72 -2.09
N LEU A 182 -0.60 -7.70 -1.07
CA LEU A 182 -0.83 -8.45 0.17
C LEU A 182 -1.95 -7.83 1.01
N ASP A 183 -2.08 -6.51 1.06
CA ASP A 183 -3.21 -5.86 1.73
C ASP A 183 -4.55 -6.25 1.11
N ASN A 184 -4.61 -6.32 -0.21
CA ASN A 184 -5.81 -6.74 -0.93
C ASN A 184 -6.14 -8.21 -0.63
N ALA A 185 -5.15 -9.10 -0.67
CA ALA A 185 -5.34 -10.51 -0.35
C ALA A 185 -5.78 -10.72 1.11
N ILE A 186 -5.16 -10.01 2.06
CA ILE A 186 -5.52 -10.06 3.48
C ILE A 186 -6.95 -9.57 3.69
N LYS A 187 -7.34 -8.44 3.07
CA LYS A 187 -8.71 -7.91 3.16
C LYS A 187 -9.74 -8.91 2.65
N ALA A 188 -9.51 -9.48 1.46
CA ALA A 188 -10.40 -10.48 0.87
C ALA A 188 -10.54 -11.74 1.75
N CYS A 189 -9.45 -12.18 2.38
CA CYS A 189 -9.48 -13.33 3.29
C CYS A 189 -10.28 -13.08 4.59
N ARG A 190 -10.39 -11.83 5.06
CA ARG A 190 -11.16 -11.52 6.30
C ARG A 190 -12.63 -11.85 6.16
N GLU A 191 -13.18 -11.76 4.96
CA GLU A 191 -14.59 -12.04 4.66
C GLU A 191 -14.90 -13.55 4.67
N ASN A 192 -13.87 -14.40 4.66
CA ASN A 192 -14.00 -15.85 4.71
C ASN A 192 -13.92 -16.40 6.16
N PRO A 193 -14.53 -17.57 6.43
CA PRO A 193 -14.36 -18.29 7.70
C PRO A 193 -12.89 -18.61 7.96
N GLU A 194 -12.46 -18.57 9.23
CA GLU A 194 -11.05 -18.74 9.62
C GLU A 194 -10.38 -19.97 8.98
N GLU A 195 -11.09 -21.10 8.93
CA GLU A 195 -10.62 -22.38 8.37
C GLU A 195 -10.32 -22.35 6.87
N LYS A 196 -10.91 -21.40 6.13
CA LYS A 196 -10.74 -21.27 4.67
C LYS A 196 -9.79 -20.15 4.29
N ARG A 197 -9.14 -19.47 5.25
CA ARG A 197 -8.26 -18.34 4.98
C ARG A 197 -6.86 -18.82 4.61
N TRP A 198 -6.48 -18.62 3.36
CA TRP A 198 -5.12 -18.89 2.92
C TRP A 198 -4.65 -17.88 1.87
N ILE A 199 -3.34 -17.67 1.79
CA ILE A 199 -2.70 -16.86 0.76
C ILE A 199 -1.51 -17.63 0.20
N CYS A 200 -1.45 -17.82 -1.11
CA CYS A 200 -0.25 -18.28 -1.81
C CYS A 200 0.48 -17.09 -2.44
N LEU A 201 1.74 -16.93 -2.08
CA LEU A 201 2.65 -15.92 -2.63
C LEU A 201 3.78 -16.61 -3.40
N ASP A 202 3.80 -16.45 -4.72
CA ASP A 202 4.91 -16.87 -5.57
C ASP A 202 5.61 -15.64 -6.15
N ILE A 203 6.90 -15.52 -5.90
CA ILE A 203 7.73 -14.44 -6.46
C ILE A 203 8.95 -15.06 -7.13
N HIS A 204 9.12 -14.75 -8.42
CA HIS A 204 10.25 -15.22 -9.21
C HIS A 204 10.85 -14.06 -10.00
N TYR A 205 12.17 -13.97 -10.00
CA TYR A 205 12.90 -13.04 -10.85
C TYR A 205 13.53 -13.78 -12.04
N ILE A 206 13.13 -13.38 -13.24
CA ILE A 206 13.76 -13.74 -14.51
C ILE A 206 14.53 -12.50 -14.97
N PRO A 207 15.70 -12.59 -15.63
CA PRO A 207 16.52 -11.41 -15.94
C PRO A 207 15.69 -10.23 -16.47
N HIS A 208 15.75 -9.10 -15.75
CA HIS A 208 15.02 -7.85 -16.02
C HIS A 208 13.49 -7.88 -15.85
N SER A 209 12.92 -8.91 -15.22
CA SER A 209 11.47 -9.01 -14.99
C SER A 209 11.15 -9.71 -13.67
N LEU A 210 10.41 -9.00 -12.81
CA LEU A 210 9.89 -9.52 -11.55
C LEU A 210 8.47 -10.05 -11.77
N PHE A 211 8.27 -11.34 -11.53
CA PHE A 211 6.95 -11.97 -11.53
C PHE A 211 6.46 -12.11 -10.10
N ILE A 212 5.31 -11.52 -9.81
CA ILE A 212 4.63 -11.60 -8.52
C ILE A 212 3.25 -12.22 -8.77
N ARG A 213 2.94 -13.29 -8.06
CA ARG A 213 1.62 -13.92 -8.05
C ARG A 213 1.13 -14.03 -6.62
N VAL A 214 -0.04 -13.45 -6.37
CA VAL A 214 -0.75 -13.56 -5.09
C VAL A 214 -2.09 -14.21 -5.37
N THR A 215 -2.36 -15.34 -4.72
CA THR A 215 -3.61 -16.07 -4.85
C THR A 215 -4.27 -16.18 -3.49
N ASN A 216 -5.56 -15.85 -3.43
CA ASN A 216 -6.39 -15.95 -2.23
C ASN A 216 -7.74 -16.58 -2.60
N PRO A 217 -8.45 -17.19 -1.63
CA PRO A 217 -9.80 -17.69 -1.84
C PRO A 217 -10.76 -16.56 -2.21
N LEU A 218 -11.76 -16.89 -3.02
CA LEU A 218 -12.85 -15.97 -3.36
C LEU A 218 -13.59 -15.57 -2.07
N PRO A 219 -13.90 -14.28 -1.86
CA PRO A 219 -14.78 -13.87 -0.78
C PRO A 219 -16.16 -14.52 -0.96
N LEU A 220 -16.74 -15.07 0.11
CA LEU A 220 -18.13 -15.49 0.10
C LEU A 220 -19.01 -14.25 -0.09
N LEU A 221 -19.45 -14.01 -1.33
CA LEU A 221 -20.46 -12.99 -1.60
C LEU A 221 -21.74 -13.37 -0.85
N PRO A 222 -22.46 -12.41 -0.25
CA PRO A 222 -23.77 -12.67 0.32
C PRO A 222 -24.66 -13.26 -0.77
N GLU A 223 -25.31 -14.39 -0.49
CA GLU A 223 -26.28 -14.99 -1.39
C GLU A 223 -27.29 -13.91 -1.78
N THR A 224 -27.33 -13.59 -3.07
CA THR A 224 -28.40 -12.78 -3.61
C THR A 224 -29.64 -13.67 -3.58
N SER A 225 -30.42 -13.52 -2.52
CA SER A 225 -31.80 -13.97 -2.49
C SER A 225 -32.55 -13.28 -3.63
N GLU A 226 -32.80 -13.98 -4.72
CA GLU A 226 -34.09 -13.97 -5.40
C GLU A 226 -34.12 -15.04 -6.47
N GLY A 227 -34.75 -16.16 -6.11
CA GLY A 227 -35.32 -17.07 -7.08
C GLY A 227 -36.43 -16.36 -7.86
N HIS A 228 -36.45 -16.61 -9.17
CA HIS A 228 -37.69 -16.74 -9.89
C HIS A 228 -37.59 -17.99 -10.75
N GLU A 229 -38.08 -19.11 -10.18
CA GLU A 229 -38.80 -20.09 -10.96
C GLU A 229 -39.91 -19.37 -11.74
N LYS A 230 -39.82 -19.37 -13.06
CA LYS A 230 -41.01 -19.47 -13.89
C LYS A 230 -40.81 -20.63 -14.85
N THR A 231 -41.40 -21.73 -14.43
CA THR A 231 -42.01 -22.73 -15.30
C THR A 231 -42.73 -22.05 -16.47
N VAL A 232 -42.38 -22.44 -17.70
CA VAL A 232 -43.34 -22.50 -18.80
C VAL A 232 -43.11 -23.82 -19.50
N ASP A 233 -43.97 -24.78 -19.17
CA ASP A 233 -44.19 -26.00 -19.91
C ASP A 233 -45.09 -25.69 -21.13
N SER A 234 -44.79 -26.39 -22.23
CA SER A 234 -45.70 -26.80 -23.33
C SER A 234 -46.59 -25.76 -24.06
N ALA A 235 -46.27 -25.53 -25.34
CA ALA A 235 -47.18 -25.79 -26.49
C ALA A 235 -46.38 -25.76 -27.81
#